data_AF-A0A0C1JTB6-F1
#
_entry.id   AF-A0A0C1JTB6-F1
#
_cell.length_a   1.000
_cell.length_b   1.000
_cell.length_c   1.000
_cell.angle_alpha   90.00
_cell.angle_beta   90.00
_cell.angle_gamma   90.00
#
_symmetry.space_group_name_H-M   'P 1'
#
loop_
_entity.id
_entity.type
_entity.pdbx_description
1 polymer ?
#
loop_
_entity_poly.entity_id
_entity_poly.type
_entity_poly.pdbx_seq_one_letter_code
_entity_poly.pdbx_strand_id
1 'polypeptide(L)'
;MSSNNVSYLSFKYPFINFTCVPQIIANKQSNLENIKAIAKNVFSEVKNFPSQHPKIFFSSLSGIFLLGGAYALYSFRKPTLPLFSIKKIVQNTQAYIKVDKDREAKIYVNNFIKAYLISSVITVQLGSESRDNFLQHLSEKILDVVNMEEALESSKIIMIENILSNFVSFINQIKNRVERDINQGNLRYFNIAEDDTLVEMLALGKETHCKGKIPFKLIFGRGEEIIYKPRSMLPELLLCDEDRGLLNTFGFGTYKVLDLEDEFSKPDSFYSYCDVLKNTPDNNTIASNEELKDYFKKLCVLEKIAQRLRISDLHYLNMITSNKSPYLIDVEVFLIPNFDQVGSGIFNNKDGAAYWFDCSGGADPSLRGLNRLWFTGRYQQEISGNENAAQLSYMITDEQLKIADINVKNLLENIDMFQESDSEYETRIQEIHETLEHTRGRVVLLNTSSLNNITRRIDPAQEEGIQHLAEAIQEEVEALQLTFHVDNLEQIKKQICLDCFNRDIPVFYYNSSEQHLYYSDVLIGSQGRG
;
A
#
# COMPACT_ATOMS: atom_id res chain seq x y z
N MET A 1 -39.19 34.28 -72.21
CA MET A 1 -40.59 34.32 -71.71
C MET A 1 -40.88 32.97 -71.05
N SER A 2 -41.35 32.98 -69.79
CA SER A 2 -42.25 31.99 -69.11
C SER A 2 -41.97 30.47 -69.19
N SER A 3 -42.18 29.60 -68.20
CA SER A 3 -42.62 29.65 -66.78
C SER A 3 -42.73 28.20 -66.26
N ASN A 4 -42.60 27.80 -64.98
CA ASN A 4 -42.21 28.44 -63.72
C ASN A 4 -41.76 27.35 -62.69
N ASN A 5 -41.04 27.76 -61.64
CA ASN A 5 -40.89 27.15 -60.29
C ASN A 5 -41.15 25.64 -60.05
N VAL A 6 -40.11 24.93 -59.61
CA VAL A 6 -40.21 23.97 -58.49
C VAL A 6 -39.13 24.32 -57.46
N SER A 7 -39.54 24.50 -56.21
CA SER A 7 -38.70 24.92 -55.08
C SER A 7 -37.86 23.78 -54.50
N TYR A 8 -36.61 24.08 -54.12
CA TYR A 8 -35.86 23.26 -53.17
C TYR A 8 -36.61 23.16 -51.82
N LEU A 9 -36.83 21.94 -51.32
CA LEU A 9 -37.20 21.70 -49.93
C LEU A 9 -36.23 20.68 -49.31
N SER A 10 -35.36 21.18 -48.44
CA SER A 10 -34.46 20.38 -47.63
C SER A 10 -35.25 19.63 -46.54
N PHE A 11 -35.40 18.31 -46.68
CA PHE A 11 -35.91 17.48 -45.58
C PHE A 11 -34.85 17.31 -44.49
N LYS A 12 -34.90 18.19 -43.47
CA LYS A 12 -34.23 17.97 -42.19
C LYS A 12 -35.00 16.88 -41.43
N TYR A 13 -34.41 15.70 -41.30
CA TYR A 13 -34.86 14.76 -40.27
C TYR A 13 -34.40 15.26 -38.89
N PRO A 14 -35.27 15.23 -37.86
CA PRO A 14 -34.83 15.45 -36.49
C PRO A 14 -34.04 14.23 -36.04
N PHE A 15 -32.70 14.35 -35.99
CA PHE A 15 -31.93 13.48 -35.10
C PHE A 15 -32.41 13.75 -33.67
N ILE A 16 -32.80 12.69 -32.96
CA ILE A 16 -33.07 12.78 -31.51
C ILE A 16 -31.76 13.20 -30.86
N ASN A 17 -31.70 14.44 -30.38
CA ASN A 17 -30.49 15.02 -29.83
C ASN A 17 -30.32 14.51 -28.40
N PHE A 18 -29.56 13.43 -28.22
CA PHE A 18 -29.34 12.76 -26.92
C PHE A 18 -28.45 13.56 -25.94
N THR A 19 -28.43 14.90 -26.04
CA THR A 19 -27.66 15.82 -25.17
C THR A 19 -28.06 15.74 -23.69
N CYS A 20 -29.21 15.15 -23.36
CA CYS A 20 -29.68 14.98 -21.98
C CYS A 20 -29.16 13.71 -21.29
N VAL A 21 -28.63 12.73 -22.03
CA VAL A 21 -28.18 11.45 -21.43
C VAL A 21 -26.99 11.64 -20.48
N PRO A 22 -25.95 12.43 -20.80
CA PRO A 22 -24.83 12.65 -19.88
C PRO A 22 -25.26 13.36 -18.58
N GLN A 23 -26.22 14.28 -18.64
CA GLN A 23 -26.67 15.06 -17.48
C GLN A 23 -27.53 14.25 -16.50
N ILE A 24 -28.21 13.19 -16.96
CA ILE A 24 -29.01 12.31 -16.09
C ILE A 24 -28.11 11.30 -15.35
N ILE A 25 -26.98 10.90 -15.93
CA ILE A 25 -26.00 9.98 -15.32
C ILE A 25 -25.25 10.65 -14.16
N ALA A 26 -25.14 11.99 -14.15
CA ALA A 26 -24.35 12.74 -13.18
C ALA A 26 -24.99 12.91 -11.78
N ASN A 27 -26.29 12.64 -11.61
CA ASN A 27 -26.98 12.89 -10.32
C ASN A 27 -27.19 11.60 -9.50
N LYS A 28 -26.62 11.59 -8.27
CA LYS A 28 -26.64 10.47 -7.29
C LYS A 28 -28.06 10.18 -6.72
N GLN A 29 -28.98 9.65 -7.54
CA GLN A 29 -30.22 9.03 -7.06
C GLN A 29 -30.47 7.66 -7.73
N SER A 30 -31.18 6.78 -7.02
CA SER A 30 -31.17 5.33 -7.29
C SER A 30 -31.51 4.96 -8.73
N ASN A 31 -30.75 4.02 -9.31
CA ASN A 31 -30.85 3.60 -10.71
C ASN A 31 -32.28 3.28 -11.18
N LEU A 32 -33.15 2.81 -10.29
CA LEU A 32 -34.54 2.46 -10.64
C LEU A 32 -35.41 3.69 -10.91
N GLU A 33 -35.22 4.81 -10.19
CA GLU A 33 -35.95 6.06 -10.40
C GLU A 33 -35.50 6.72 -11.72
N ASN A 34 -34.19 6.74 -12.00
CA ASN A 34 -33.65 7.27 -13.25
C ASN A 34 -34.13 6.45 -14.47
N ILE A 35 -34.18 5.12 -14.38
CA ILE A 35 -34.74 4.27 -15.45
C ILE A 35 -36.24 4.57 -15.67
N LYS A 36 -37.03 4.76 -14.59
CA LYS A 36 -38.44 5.17 -14.72
C LYS A 36 -38.58 6.56 -15.34
N ALA A 37 -37.73 7.52 -14.98
CA ALA A 37 -37.76 8.88 -15.52
C ALA A 37 -37.41 8.90 -17.02
N ILE A 38 -36.35 8.18 -17.43
CA ILE A 38 -35.98 8.01 -18.84
C ILE A 38 -37.13 7.35 -19.61
N ALA A 39 -37.70 6.25 -19.09
CA ALA A 39 -38.84 5.59 -19.71
C ALA A 39 -40.04 6.55 -19.86
N LYS A 40 -40.38 7.30 -18.80
CA LYS A 40 -41.50 8.26 -18.80
C LYS A 40 -41.30 9.39 -19.81
N ASN A 41 -40.10 9.93 -19.94
CA ASN A 41 -39.77 10.97 -20.92
C ASN A 41 -39.84 10.42 -22.35
N VAL A 42 -39.23 9.25 -22.62
CA VAL A 42 -39.31 8.58 -23.93
C VAL A 42 -40.76 8.28 -24.31
N PHE A 43 -41.57 7.74 -23.38
CA PHE A 43 -43.00 7.49 -23.63
C PHE A 43 -43.83 8.78 -23.80
N SER A 44 -43.41 9.91 -23.24
CA SER A 44 -44.09 11.19 -23.42
C SER A 44 -43.82 11.83 -24.80
N GLU A 45 -42.58 11.76 -25.30
CA GLU A 45 -42.24 12.21 -26.66
C GLU A 45 -42.83 11.28 -27.72
N VAL A 46 -42.81 9.97 -27.48
CA VAL A 46 -43.50 8.94 -28.29
C VAL A 46 -44.97 9.25 -28.51
N LYS A 47 -45.65 9.88 -27.54
CA LYS A 47 -47.07 10.22 -27.63
C LYS A 47 -47.38 11.33 -28.65
N ASN A 48 -46.36 12.09 -29.06
CA ASN A 48 -46.45 13.18 -30.03
C ASN A 48 -45.91 12.80 -31.42
N PHE A 49 -45.47 11.56 -31.64
CA PHE A 49 -45.00 11.11 -32.95
C PHE A 49 -46.17 10.94 -33.93
N PRO A 50 -46.13 11.55 -35.14
CA PRO A 50 -47.21 11.42 -36.11
C PRO A 50 -47.33 9.98 -36.62
N SER A 51 -48.56 9.48 -36.73
CA SER A 51 -48.94 8.10 -37.06
C SER A 51 -48.54 7.60 -38.46
N GLN A 52 -47.78 8.38 -39.22
CA GLN A 52 -47.50 8.17 -40.64
C GLN A 52 -46.30 7.23 -40.91
N HIS A 53 -45.44 6.95 -39.91
CA HIS A 53 -44.27 6.08 -40.07
C HIS A 53 -44.14 4.98 -38.99
N PRO A 54 -45.10 4.03 -38.92
CA PRO A 54 -45.08 2.96 -37.92
C PRO A 54 -43.83 2.08 -37.97
N LYS A 55 -43.22 1.87 -39.15
CA LYS A 55 -41.97 1.09 -39.25
C LYS A 55 -40.78 1.74 -38.53
N ILE A 56 -40.64 3.07 -38.61
CA ILE A 56 -39.57 3.81 -37.93
C ILE A 56 -39.86 3.85 -36.42
N PHE A 57 -41.13 4.05 -36.04
CA PHE A 57 -41.58 3.97 -34.67
C PHE A 57 -41.23 2.62 -34.02
N PHE A 58 -41.61 1.51 -34.66
CA PHE A 58 -41.29 0.17 -34.18
C PHE A 58 -39.79 -0.15 -34.22
N SER A 59 -39.02 0.34 -35.20
CA SER A 59 -37.56 0.14 -35.19
C SER A 59 -36.88 0.90 -34.04
N SER A 60 -37.31 2.13 -33.75
CA SER A 60 -36.78 2.95 -32.65
C SER A 60 -37.19 2.39 -31.29
N LEU A 61 -38.46 1.98 -31.13
CA LEU A 61 -38.92 1.29 -29.92
C LEU A 61 -38.23 -0.07 -29.76
N SER A 62 -38.02 -0.85 -30.82
CA SER A 62 -37.23 -2.09 -30.74
C SER A 62 -35.77 -1.80 -30.41
N GLY A 63 -35.19 -0.70 -30.90
CA GLY A 63 -33.84 -0.28 -30.56
C GLY A 63 -33.70 0.11 -29.09
N ILE A 64 -34.69 0.83 -28.55
CA ILE A 64 -34.74 1.21 -27.13
C ILE A 64 -35.11 0.02 -26.25
N PHE A 65 -35.95 -0.91 -26.69
CA PHE A 65 -36.19 -2.19 -25.99
C PHE A 65 -35.01 -3.17 -26.12
N LEU A 66 -34.19 -3.08 -27.16
CA LEU A 66 -32.96 -3.85 -27.30
C LEU A 66 -31.81 -3.23 -26.51
N LEU A 67 -31.69 -1.90 -26.44
CA LEU A 67 -30.68 -1.22 -25.61
C LEU A 67 -31.08 -1.25 -24.14
N GLY A 68 -32.30 -0.85 -23.80
CA GLY A 68 -32.86 -0.95 -22.46
C GLY A 68 -33.04 -2.40 -22.01
N GLY A 69 -33.36 -3.32 -22.92
CA GLY A 69 -33.42 -4.76 -22.66
C GLY A 69 -32.05 -5.42 -22.61
N ALA A 70 -31.04 -4.97 -23.35
CA ALA A 70 -29.65 -5.41 -23.21
C ALA A 70 -29.02 -4.84 -21.94
N TYR A 71 -29.33 -3.59 -21.57
CA TYR A 71 -28.89 -2.98 -20.32
C TYR A 71 -29.61 -3.60 -19.12
N ALA A 72 -30.91 -3.88 -19.22
CA ALA A 72 -31.62 -4.69 -18.25
C ALA A 72 -31.08 -6.12 -18.21
N LEU A 73 -30.79 -6.78 -19.34
CA LEU A 73 -30.13 -8.08 -19.36
C LEU A 73 -28.68 -8.02 -18.85
N TYR A 74 -28.00 -6.89 -18.92
CA TYR A 74 -26.68 -6.64 -18.33
C TYR A 74 -26.76 -6.29 -16.84
N SER A 75 -27.93 -5.84 -16.36
CA SER A 75 -28.22 -5.57 -14.94
C SER A 75 -28.83 -6.78 -14.21
N PHE A 76 -29.63 -7.59 -14.93
CA PHE A 76 -30.26 -8.83 -14.46
C PHE A 76 -29.37 -10.04 -14.70
N ARG A 77 -28.51 -10.04 -15.73
CA ARG A 77 -27.20 -10.66 -15.56
C ARG A 77 -26.41 -9.79 -14.58
N LYS A 78 -26.60 -10.06 -13.28
CA LYS A 78 -25.39 -10.36 -12.49
C LYS A 78 -24.53 -11.23 -13.39
N PRO A 79 -23.25 -10.92 -13.65
CA PRO A 79 -22.40 -11.87 -14.34
C PRO A 79 -22.48 -13.16 -13.53
N THR A 80 -23.24 -14.14 -14.04
CA THR A 80 -23.19 -15.50 -13.54
C THR A 80 -21.75 -15.87 -13.76
N LEU A 81 -20.98 -15.87 -12.67
CA LEU A 81 -19.56 -16.18 -12.66
C LEU A 81 -19.35 -17.30 -13.68
N PRO A 82 -18.53 -17.10 -14.74
CA PRO A 82 -18.16 -18.24 -15.58
C PRO A 82 -17.69 -19.33 -14.62
N LEU A 83 -18.23 -20.56 -14.79
CA LEU A 83 -18.39 -21.64 -13.80
C LEU A 83 -17.08 -22.22 -13.20
N PHE A 84 -16.26 -21.33 -12.68
CA PHE A 84 -14.99 -21.51 -12.00
C PHE A 84 -15.27 -21.65 -10.51
N SER A 85 -15.66 -22.86 -10.12
CA SER A 85 -15.42 -23.29 -8.74
C SER A 85 -13.91 -23.18 -8.47
N ILE A 86 -13.52 -22.64 -7.32
CA ILE A 86 -12.11 -22.49 -6.94
C ILE A 86 -11.40 -23.86 -6.91
N LYS A 87 -12.11 -24.95 -6.60
CA LYS A 87 -11.65 -26.33 -6.80
C LYS A 87 -11.18 -26.60 -8.24
N LYS A 88 -11.95 -26.18 -9.26
CA LYS A 88 -11.52 -26.31 -10.68
C LYS A 88 -10.32 -25.41 -11.00
N ILE A 89 -10.20 -24.25 -10.34
CA ILE A 89 -9.01 -23.40 -10.50
C ILE A 89 -7.77 -24.13 -9.98
N VAL A 90 -7.81 -24.64 -8.74
CA VAL A 90 -6.71 -25.45 -8.17
C VAL A 90 -6.38 -26.63 -9.08
N GLN A 91 -7.37 -27.48 -9.39
CA GLN A 91 -7.16 -28.72 -10.13
C GLN A 91 -6.60 -28.50 -11.55
N ASN A 92 -7.17 -27.56 -12.32
CA ASN A 92 -6.69 -27.30 -13.68
C ASN A 92 -5.33 -26.61 -13.69
N THR A 93 -5.06 -25.71 -12.75
CA THR A 93 -3.76 -25.02 -12.66
C THR A 93 -2.66 -26.02 -12.29
N GLN A 94 -2.90 -26.91 -11.33
CA GLN A 94 -1.99 -28.03 -11.02
C GLN A 94 -1.79 -28.96 -12.22
N ALA A 95 -2.83 -29.24 -12.99
CA ALA A 95 -2.74 -30.10 -14.18
C ALA A 95 -1.86 -29.48 -15.28
N TYR A 96 -1.83 -28.16 -15.43
CA TYR A 96 -0.89 -27.47 -16.33
C TYR A 96 0.54 -27.50 -15.80
N ILE A 97 0.74 -27.22 -14.51
CA ILE A 97 2.09 -27.13 -13.91
C ILE A 97 2.77 -28.51 -13.87
N LYS A 98 2.02 -29.59 -13.62
CA LYS A 98 2.51 -30.98 -13.71
C LYS A 98 2.94 -31.43 -15.12
N VAL A 99 2.76 -30.62 -16.15
CA VAL A 99 3.19 -30.90 -17.53
C VAL A 99 4.03 -29.75 -18.11
N ASP A 100 4.72 -29.01 -17.24
CA ASP A 100 5.63 -27.90 -17.57
C ASP A 100 4.98 -26.78 -18.40
N LYS A 101 3.71 -26.45 -18.09
CA LYS A 101 2.91 -25.41 -18.76
C LYS A 101 2.57 -24.23 -17.84
N ASP A 102 3.58 -23.67 -17.19
CA ASP A 102 3.45 -22.51 -16.31
C ASP A 102 2.82 -21.28 -16.99
N ARG A 103 3.09 -21.12 -18.29
CA ARG A 103 2.52 -20.02 -19.09
C ARG A 103 1.00 -20.16 -19.21
N GLU A 104 0.50 -21.34 -19.54
CA GLU A 104 -0.92 -21.65 -19.64
C GLU A 104 -1.58 -21.60 -18.26
N ALA A 105 -0.91 -22.10 -17.21
CA ALA A 105 -1.36 -21.97 -15.82
C ALA A 105 -1.58 -20.50 -15.43
N LYS A 106 -0.59 -19.63 -15.69
CA LYS A 106 -0.67 -18.19 -15.44
C LYS A 106 -1.77 -17.51 -16.25
N ILE A 107 -1.93 -17.85 -17.54
CA ILE A 107 -3.02 -17.34 -18.39
C ILE A 107 -4.39 -17.74 -17.82
N TYR A 108 -4.53 -18.99 -17.37
CA TYR A 108 -5.77 -19.53 -16.81
C TYR A 108 -6.16 -18.82 -15.50
N VAL A 109 -5.22 -18.70 -14.55
CA VAL A 109 -5.40 -17.95 -13.30
C VAL A 109 -5.71 -16.47 -13.57
N ASN A 110 -4.98 -15.82 -14.48
CA ASN A 110 -5.26 -14.43 -14.86
C ASN A 110 -6.69 -14.24 -15.38
N ASN A 111 -7.18 -15.15 -16.24
CA ASN A 111 -8.52 -15.05 -16.80
C ASN A 111 -9.62 -15.26 -15.74
N PHE A 112 -9.39 -16.16 -14.78
CA PHE A 112 -10.27 -16.34 -13.62
C PHE A 112 -10.34 -15.07 -12.76
N ILE A 113 -9.19 -14.50 -12.38
CA ILE A 113 -9.14 -13.29 -11.55
C ILE A 113 -9.77 -12.10 -12.26
N LYS A 114 -9.52 -11.90 -13.57
CA LYS A 114 -10.21 -10.87 -14.36
C LYS A 114 -11.74 -11.01 -14.28
N ALA A 115 -12.27 -12.22 -14.45
CA ALA A 115 -13.70 -12.48 -14.36
C ALA A 115 -14.25 -12.22 -12.94
N TYR A 116 -13.50 -12.62 -11.91
CA TYR A 116 -13.85 -12.40 -10.50
C TYR A 116 -13.88 -10.90 -10.14
N LEU A 117 -12.83 -10.14 -10.47
CA LEU A 117 -12.74 -8.70 -10.20
C LEU A 117 -13.85 -7.90 -10.91
N ILE A 118 -14.25 -8.31 -12.13
CA ILE A 118 -15.40 -7.73 -12.84
C ILE A 118 -16.72 -8.04 -12.12
N SER A 119 -16.91 -9.27 -11.63
CA SER A 119 -18.14 -9.66 -10.91
C SER A 119 -18.27 -9.01 -9.53
N SER A 120 -17.15 -8.71 -8.86
CA SER A 120 -17.09 -8.12 -7.53
C SER A 120 -17.15 -6.58 -7.51
N VAL A 121 -17.50 -5.94 -8.64
CA VAL A 121 -17.74 -4.48 -8.80
C VAL A 121 -16.50 -3.58 -8.58
N ILE A 122 -15.34 -4.16 -8.23
CA ILE A 122 -14.08 -3.43 -8.01
C ILE A 122 -13.69 -2.59 -9.24
N THR A 123 -13.79 -3.18 -10.44
CA THR A 123 -13.26 -2.61 -11.69
C THR A 123 -14.21 -1.68 -12.43
N VAL A 124 -15.42 -1.42 -11.91
CA VAL A 124 -16.41 -0.55 -12.58
C VAL A 124 -16.21 0.92 -12.21
N GLN A 125 -15.45 1.20 -11.15
CA GLN A 125 -15.25 2.54 -10.58
C GLN A 125 -13.77 2.97 -10.54
N LEU A 126 -12.85 2.12 -11.00
CA LEU A 126 -11.41 2.38 -11.04
C LEU A 126 -10.90 2.14 -12.46
N GLY A 127 -9.82 2.80 -12.83
CA GLY A 127 -9.26 2.76 -14.17
C GLY A 127 -8.54 1.45 -14.51
N SER A 128 -7.90 1.45 -15.69
CA SER A 128 -7.27 0.25 -16.23
C SER A 128 -6.00 -0.15 -15.49
N GLU A 129 -5.27 0.81 -14.90
CA GLU A 129 -4.00 0.52 -14.24
C GLU A 129 -4.22 -0.23 -12.92
N SER A 130 -5.22 0.19 -12.13
CA SER A 130 -5.70 -0.53 -10.93
C SER A 130 -6.04 -1.97 -11.24
N ARG A 131 -6.83 -2.20 -12.31
CA ARG A 131 -7.27 -3.54 -12.68
C ARG A 131 -6.09 -4.45 -12.99
N ASP A 132 -5.11 -3.94 -13.74
CA ASP A 132 -3.97 -4.74 -14.18
C ASP A 132 -2.95 -4.94 -13.03
N ASN A 133 -2.83 -3.97 -12.12
CA ASN A 133 -2.09 -4.07 -10.85
C ASN A 133 -2.72 -5.11 -9.88
N PHE A 134 -4.04 -5.02 -9.63
CA PHE A 134 -4.78 -5.96 -8.77
C PHE A 134 -4.72 -7.39 -9.34
N LEU A 135 -4.86 -7.51 -10.66
CA LEU A 135 -4.69 -8.77 -11.36
C LEU A 135 -3.30 -9.37 -11.08
N GLN A 136 -2.24 -8.60 -11.28
CA GLN A 136 -0.88 -9.09 -11.04
C GLN A 136 -0.70 -9.57 -9.59
N HIS A 137 -1.08 -8.73 -8.62
CA HIS A 137 -0.96 -9.04 -7.19
C HIS A 137 -1.68 -10.33 -6.80
N LEU A 138 -2.94 -10.49 -7.21
CA LEU A 138 -3.73 -11.69 -6.92
C LEU A 138 -3.23 -12.93 -7.68
N SER A 139 -2.75 -12.76 -8.91
CA SER A 139 -2.23 -13.88 -9.70
C SER A 139 -0.96 -14.47 -9.11
N GLU A 140 -0.04 -13.63 -8.64
CA GLU A 140 1.17 -14.09 -7.95
C GLU A 140 0.79 -14.89 -6.69
N LYS A 141 -0.06 -14.34 -5.80
CA LYS A 141 -0.50 -15.04 -4.57
C LYS A 141 -1.28 -16.35 -4.82
N ILE A 142 -2.12 -16.41 -5.85
CA ILE A 142 -2.88 -17.64 -6.16
C ILE A 142 -1.98 -18.72 -6.75
N LEU A 143 -1.02 -18.37 -7.61
CA LEU A 143 -0.05 -19.32 -8.14
C LEU A 143 0.85 -19.88 -7.03
N ASP A 144 1.30 -19.04 -6.10
CA ASP A 144 2.08 -19.47 -4.92
C ASP A 144 1.34 -20.55 -4.11
N VAL A 145 0.04 -20.35 -3.84
CA VAL A 145 -0.79 -21.35 -3.11
C VAL A 145 -0.97 -22.65 -3.90
N VAL A 146 -1.22 -22.55 -5.21
CA VAL A 146 -1.38 -23.73 -6.06
C VAL A 146 -0.12 -24.60 -6.05
N ASN A 147 1.05 -23.96 -6.05
CA ASN A 147 2.38 -24.56 -6.11
C ASN A 147 2.89 -25.18 -4.80
N MET A 148 2.17 -25.05 -3.67
CA MET A 148 2.57 -25.67 -2.41
C MET A 148 2.46 -27.21 -2.49
N GLU A 149 3.53 -27.93 -2.80
CA GLU A 149 3.48 -29.36 -3.14
C GLU A 149 2.81 -30.23 -2.06
N GLU A 150 3.12 -29.98 -0.79
CA GLU A 150 2.69 -30.79 0.37
C GLU A 150 1.28 -30.44 0.90
N ALA A 151 0.66 -29.36 0.41
CA ALA A 151 -0.62 -28.88 0.92
C ALA A 151 -1.83 -29.57 0.28
N LEU A 152 -2.81 -29.93 1.11
CA LEU A 152 -4.08 -30.55 0.76
C LEU A 152 -4.89 -29.67 -0.22
N GLU A 153 -5.61 -30.32 -1.16
CA GLU A 153 -6.48 -29.61 -2.12
C GLU A 153 -7.52 -28.74 -1.39
N SER A 154 -8.07 -29.22 -0.27
CA SER A 154 -9.01 -28.48 0.58
C SER A 154 -8.40 -27.21 1.17
N SER A 155 -7.17 -27.28 1.68
CA SER A 155 -6.47 -26.14 2.26
C SER A 155 -6.18 -25.08 1.19
N LYS A 156 -5.72 -25.51 0.01
CA LYS A 156 -5.50 -24.61 -1.14
C LYS A 156 -6.77 -23.90 -1.60
N ILE A 157 -7.92 -24.59 -1.59
CA ILE A 157 -9.21 -23.99 -1.91
C ILE A 157 -9.57 -22.90 -0.89
N ILE A 158 -9.47 -23.19 0.42
CA ILE A 158 -9.79 -22.24 1.49
C ILE A 158 -8.86 -21.02 1.45
N MET A 159 -7.56 -21.22 1.22
CA MET A 159 -6.60 -20.11 1.06
C MET A 159 -6.99 -19.18 -0.09
N ILE A 160 -7.33 -19.73 -1.27
CA ILE A 160 -7.72 -18.91 -2.42
C ILE A 160 -9.06 -18.20 -2.17
N GLU A 161 -10.01 -18.84 -1.49
CA GLU A 161 -11.26 -18.22 -1.04
C GLU A 161 -10.99 -17.04 -0.07
N ASN A 162 -10.09 -17.21 0.89
CA ASN A 162 -9.70 -16.15 1.83
C ASN A 162 -8.98 -15.00 1.13
N ILE A 163 -7.98 -15.26 0.30
CA ILE A 163 -7.25 -14.23 -0.46
C ILE A 163 -8.22 -13.36 -1.27
N LEU A 164 -9.11 -14.00 -2.03
CA LEU A 164 -10.06 -13.30 -2.90
C LEU A 164 -11.12 -12.51 -2.11
N SER A 165 -11.69 -13.10 -1.05
CA SER A 165 -12.73 -12.44 -0.24
C SER A 165 -12.19 -11.31 0.63
N ASN A 166 -11.03 -11.52 1.27
CA ASN A 166 -10.33 -10.48 2.04
C ASN A 166 -9.93 -9.30 1.15
N PHE A 167 -9.35 -9.56 -0.02
CA PHE A 167 -8.97 -8.48 -0.95
C PHE A 167 -10.18 -7.67 -1.42
N VAL A 168 -11.29 -8.32 -1.79
CA VAL A 168 -12.53 -7.62 -2.18
C VAL A 168 -13.10 -6.80 -1.02
N SER A 169 -13.11 -7.35 0.20
CA SER A 169 -13.54 -6.64 1.39
C SER A 169 -12.68 -5.41 1.64
N PHE A 170 -11.37 -5.55 1.54
CA PHE A 170 -10.40 -4.49 1.80
C PHE A 170 -10.44 -3.36 0.76
N ILE A 171 -10.53 -3.67 -0.54
CA ILE A 171 -10.70 -2.63 -1.57
C ILE A 171 -11.99 -1.82 -1.35
N ASN A 172 -13.09 -2.48 -0.98
CA ASN A 172 -14.34 -1.78 -0.67
C ASN A 172 -14.23 -0.95 0.63
N GLN A 173 -13.50 -1.45 1.66
CA GLN A 173 -13.19 -0.67 2.86
C GLN A 173 -12.41 0.61 2.52
N ILE A 174 -11.38 0.53 1.68
CA ILE A 174 -10.60 1.71 1.26
C ILE A 174 -11.52 2.72 0.56
N LYS A 175 -12.31 2.28 -0.43
CA LYS A 175 -13.21 3.16 -1.18
C LYS A 175 -14.24 3.85 -0.29
N ASN A 176 -14.81 3.14 0.69
CA ASN A 176 -15.76 3.70 1.64
C ASN A 176 -15.10 4.72 2.58
N ARG A 177 -13.87 4.44 3.06
CA ARG A 177 -13.08 5.36 3.87
C ARG A 177 -12.76 6.62 3.06
N VAL A 178 -12.18 6.48 1.86
CA VAL A 178 -11.86 7.60 0.96
C VAL A 178 -13.10 8.45 0.62
N GLU A 179 -14.25 7.87 0.27
CA GLU A 179 -15.47 8.66 0.02
C GLU A 179 -15.94 9.40 1.30
N ARG A 180 -15.89 8.77 2.48
CA ARG A 180 -16.20 9.45 3.75
C ARG A 180 -15.23 10.61 4.00
N ASP A 181 -13.93 10.36 3.88
CA ASP A 181 -12.88 11.28 4.30
C ASP A 181 -12.75 12.48 3.33
N ILE A 182 -13.13 12.31 2.06
CA ILE A 182 -13.40 13.41 1.11
C ILE A 182 -14.62 14.23 1.58
N ASN A 183 -15.76 13.58 1.83
CA ASN A 183 -17.00 14.27 2.24
C ASN A 183 -16.89 14.99 3.60
N GLN A 184 -16.00 14.54 4.49
CA GLN A 184 -15.69 15.20 5.76
C GLN A 184 -14.67 16.34 5.61
N GLY A 185 -14.03 16.48 4.43
CA GLY A 185 -12.99 17.48 4.18
C GLY A 185 -11.60 17.10 4.71
N ASN A 186 -11.42 15.91 5.29
CA ASN A 186 -10.14 15.44 5.86
C ASN A 186 -9.03 15.44 4.79
N LEU A 187 -9.34 15.00 3.57
CA LEU A 187 -8.35 14.94 2.48
C LEU A 187 -7.98 16.31 1.87
N ARG A 188 -8.64 17.41 2.28
CA ARG A 188 -8.20 18.77 1.91
C ARG A 188 -6.78 19.07 2.38
N TYR A 189 -6.30 18.37 3.42
CA TYR A 189 -4.91 18.46 3.86
C TYR A 189 -3.92 18.16 2.72
N PHE A 190 -4.23 17.15 1.90
CA PHE A 190 -3.47 16.75 0.71
C PHE A 190 -3.91 17.50 -0.57
N ASN A 191 -4.53 18.67 -0.44
CA ASN A 191 -5.12 19.46 -1.55
C ASN A 191 -6.27 18.78 -2.33
N ILE A 192 -6.78 17.64 -1.86
CA ILE A 192 -7.88 16.92 -2.52
C ILE A 192 -9.22 17.61 -2.22
N ALA A 193 -9.96 17.94 -3.28
CA ALA A 193 -11.23 18.64 -3.17
C ALA A 193 -12.41 17.70 -2.83
N GLU A 194 -13.47 18.24 -2.22
CA GLU A 194 -14.69 17.49 -1.85
C GLU A 194 -15.45 16.91 -3.06
N ASP A 195 -15.23 17.45 -4.26
CA ASP A 195 -15.79 16.97 -5.52
C ASP A 195 -14.81 16.13 -6.35
N ASP A 196 -13.60 15.86 -5.84
CA ASP A 196 -12.64 14.98 -6.51
C ASP A 196 -13.03 13.51 -6.39
N THR A 197 -12.49 12.68 -7.27
CA THR A 197 -12.85 11.27 -7.41
C THR A 197 -11.61 10.40 -7.42
N LEU A 198 -11.60 9.32 -6.65
CA LEU A 198 -10.58 8.29 -6.73
C LEU A 198 -10.67 7.58 -8.09
N VAL A 199 -9.63 7.67 -8.91
CA VAL A 199 -9.61 7.08 -10.27
C VAL A 199 -8.72 5.85 -10.38
N GLU A 200 -7.59 5.81 -9.67
CA GLU A 200 -6.70 4.64 -9.66
C GLU A 200 -6.21 4.31 -8.23
N MET A 201 -5.90 3.03 -8.01
CA MET A 201 -5.41 2.43 -6.78
C MET A 201 -4.29 1.43 -7.14
N LEU A 202 -3.06 1.70 -6.72
CA LEU A 202 -1.90 0.87 -7.06
C LEU A 202 -1.30 0.24 -5.79
N ALA A 203 -1.24 -1.08 -5.72
CA ALA A 203 -0.72 -1.82 -4.58
C ALA A 203 0.77 -1.51 -4.33
N LEU A 204 1.08 -1.01 -3.13
CA LEU A 204 2.44 -0.70 -2.69
C LEU A 204 3.08 -1.82 -1.85
N GLY A 205 2.46 -3.00 -1.81
CA GLY A 205 2.99 -4.21 -1.17
C GLY A 205 2.91 -5.44 -2.07
N LYS A 206 3.80 -6.42 -1.85
CA LYS A 206 3.61 -7.82 -2.27
C LYS A 206 3.14 -8.68 -1.10
N GLU A 207 3.71 -8.38 0.05
CA GLU A 207 3.39 -8.98 1.34
C GLU A 207 2.08 -8.39 1.87
N THR A 208 1.26 -9.21 2.53
CA THR A 208 -0.02 -8.81 3.13
C THR A 208 0.01 -9.08 4.63
N HIS A 209 -0.82 -8.35 5.36
CA HIS A 209 -0.98 -8.50 6.81
C HIS A 209 -2.47 -8.50 7.19
N CYS A 210 -2.80 -9.01 8.37
CA CYS A 210 -4.08 -8.75 9.05
C CYS A 210 -5.34 -8.87 8.15
N LYS A 211 -5.46 -10.01 7.45
CA LYS A 211 -6.47 -10.35 6.43
C LYS A 211 -6.25 -9.61 5.10
N GLY A 212 -5.11 -9.85 4.45
CA GLY A 212 -4.88 -9.39 3.08
C GLY A 212 -4.66 -7.88 2.92
N LYS A 213 -4.45 -7.13 4.02
CA LYS A 213 -4.23 -5.68 4.00
C LYS A 213 -2.83 -5.35 3.48
N ILE A 214 -2.74 -4.29 2.67
CA ILE A 214 -1.50 -3.70 2.11
C ILE A 214 -1.66 -2.18 1.94
N PRO A 215 -0.55 -1.40 1.90
CA PRO A 215 -0.61 -0.02 1.49
C PRO A 215 -0.97 0.14 0.00
N PHE A 216 -1.64 1.23 -0.35
CA PHE A 216 -2.05 1.57 -1.72
C PHE A 216 -1.68 3.02 -2.05
N LYS A 217 -1.12 3.26 -3.23
CA LYS A 217 -1.11 4.61 -3.82
C LYS A 217 -2.50 4.88 -4.38
N LEU A 218 -3.12 5.96 -3.95
CA LEU A 218 -4.39 6.46 -4.44
C LEU A 218 -4.12 7.64 -5.38
N ILE A 219 -4.77 7.65 -6.54
CA ILE A 219 -4.65 8.73 -7.53
C ILE A 219 -6.05 9.29 -7.79
N PHE A 220 -6.17 10.62 -7.73
CA PHE A 220 -7.44 11.33 -7.87
C PHE A 220 -7.60 11.96 -9.26
N GLY A 221 -8.85 12.27 -9.63
CA GLY A 221 -9.23 12.77 -10.95
C GLY A 221 -8.58 14.10 -11.33
N ARG A 222 -8.16 14.92 -10.35
CA ARG A 222 -7.37 16.14 -10.58
C ARG A 222 -5.86 15.93 -10.66
N GLY A 223 -5.38 14.71 -10.42
CA GLY A 223 -3.97 14.32 -10.51
C GLY A 223 -3.20 14.29 -9.18
N GLU A 224 -3.85 14.60 -8.07
CA GLU A 224 -3.25 14.46 -6.73
C GLU A 224 -3.03 12.98 -6.38
N GLU A 225 -1.97 12.71 -5.61
CA GLU A 225 -1.53 11.35 -5.27
C GLU A 225 -1.19 11.24 -3.78
N ILE A 226 -1.77 10.26 -3.08
CA ILE A 226 -1.46 9.97 -1.67
C ILE A 226 -1.22 8.47 -1.47
N ILE A 227 -0.55 8.10 -0.39
CA ILE A 227 -0.40 6.73 0.07
C ILE A 227 -1.43 6.48 1.17
N TYR A 228 -2.24 5.45 1.00
CA TYR A 228 -3.10 4.87 2.02
C TYR A 228 -2.36 3.78 2.80
N LYS A 229 -2.30 3.86 4.13
CA LYS A 229 -1.81 2.79 5.00
C LYS A 229 -2.96 2.23 5.87
N PRO A 230 -3.20 0.90 5.90
CA PRO A 230 -4.31 0.28 6.64
C PRO A 230 -4.01 0.00 8.13
N ARG A 231 -3.14 0.82 8.72
CA ARG A 231 -2.61 0.83 10.10
C ARG A 231 -2.49 2.27 10.58
N SER A 232 -2.25 2.50 11.88
CA SER A 232 -1.84 3.83 12.37
C SER A 232 -0.50 4.25 11.79
N MET A 233 -0.31 5.56 11.63
CA MET A 233 0.96 6.24 11.31
C MET A 233 1.33 7.25 12.42
N LEU A 234 0.88 7.04 13.66
CA LEU A 234 1.14 7.96 14.78
C LEU A 234 2.63 8.30 14.98
N PRO A 235 3.61 7.38 14.88
CA PRO A 235 5.03 7.74 14.97
C PRO A 235 5.47 8.65 13.80
N GLU A 236 5.06 8.32 12.57
CA GLU A 236 5.31 9.16 11.40
C GLU A 236 4.64 10.55 11.54
N LEU A 237 3.46 10.64 12.17
CA LEU A 237 2.74 11.88 12.45
C LEU A 237 3.43 12.77 13.50
N LEU A 238 4.05 12.15 14.52
CA LEU A 238 4.76 12.86 15.58
C LEU A 238 6.18 13.30 15.15
N LEU A 239 6.80 12.55 14.23
CA LEU A 239 8.18 12.78 13.80
C LEU A 239 8.29 13.51 12.46
N CYS A 240 7.51 13.11 11.46
CA CYS A 240 7.76 13.43 10.05
C CYS A 240 6.76 14.42 9.43
N ASP A 241 5.66 14.71 10.13
CA ASP A 241 4.59 15.58 9.63
C ASP A 241 5.07 17.01 9.34
N GLU A 242 4.60 17.63 8.24
CA GLU A 242 5.13 18.93 7.79
C GLU A 242 4.81 20.09 8.75
N ASP A 243 3.66 20.08 9.42
CA ASP A 243 3.23 21.18 10.29
C ASP A 243 3.79 21.07 11.71
N ARG A 244 3.96 19.85 12.23
CA ARG A 244 4.19 19.59 13.68
C ARG A 244 5.13 18.44 14.01
N GLY A 245 5.72 17.79 13.00
CA GLY A 245 6.69 16.71 13.18
C GLY A 245 8.02 17.21 13.76
N LEU A 246 8.56 16.49 14.74
CA LEU A 246 9.84 16.82 15.38
C LEU A 246 10.99 17.05 14.38
N LEU A 247 11.05 16.27 13.31
CA LEU A 247 12.16 16.33 12.35
C LEU A 247 12.22 17.67 11.58
N ASN A 248 11.11 18.43 11.52
CA ASN A 248 11.08 19.78 10.93
C ASN A 248 12.06 20.73 11.65
N THR A 249 12.17 20.65 12.98
CA THR A 249 13.04 21.55 13.75
C THR A 249 14.53 21.32 13.50
N PHE A 250 14.91 20.09 13.11
CA PHE A 250 16.28 19.71 12.78
C PHE A 250 16.60 19.84 11.27
N GLY A 251 15.72 20.45 10.46
CA GLY A 251 15.96 20.72 9.04
C GLY A 251 15.96 19.46 8.15
N PHE A 252 15.25 18.41 8.56
CA PHE A 252 15.03 17.20 7.77
C PHE A 252 13.97 17.41 6.68
N GLY A 253 13.80 16.39 5.85
CA GLY A 253 12.61 16.25 5.03
C GLY A 253 11.37 15.85 5.84
N THR A 254 10.30 16.63 5.71
CA THR A 254 8.98 16.35 6.28
C THR A 254 7.91 16.31 5.18
N TYR A 255 6.79 15.66 5.48
CA TYR A 255 5.71 15.40 4.53
C TYR A 255 4.38 15.24 5.26
N LYS A 256 3.25 15.46 4.59
CA LYS A 256 1.94 15.37 5.23
C LYS A 256 1.66 13.96 5.71
N VAL A 257 1.26 13.83 6.96
CA VAL A 257 0.73 12.59 7.54
C VAL A 257 -0.64 12.89 8.16
N LEU A 258 -1.61 12.02 7.89
CA LEU A 258 -2.94 12.10 8.48
C LEU A 258 -3.32 10.74 9.03
N ASP A 259 -3.34 10.61 10.36
CA ASP A 259 -3.77 9.39 11.05
C ASP A 259 -5.20 9.54 11.56
N LEU A 260 -6.03 8.52 11.32
CA LEU A 260 -7.47 8.58 11.58
C LEU A 260 -7.98 7.28 12.25
N GLU A 261 -8.85 7.44 13.24
CA GLU A 261 -9.63 6.35 13.79
C GLU A 261 -10.72 5.90 12.81
N ASP A 262 -11.01 4.59 12.79
CA ASP A 262 -12.17 4.06 12.08
C ASP A 262 -13.31 3.73 13.05
N GLU A 263 -14.18 4.73 13.25
CA GLU A 263 -15.38 4.68 14.11
C GLU A 263 -16.29 3.45 13.89
N PHE A 264 -16.21 2.81 12.71
CA PHE A 264 -17.01 1.63 12.34
C PHE A 264 -16.33 0.28 12.60
N SER A 265 -15.10 0.27 13.11
CA SER A 265 -14.32 -0.93 13.42
C SER A 265 -14.28 -1.21 14.93
N LYS A 266 -13.42 -2.14 15.37
CA LYS A 266 -13.10 -2.28 16.81
C LYS A 266 -12.54 -0.94 17.35
N PRO A 267 -12.62 -0.69 18.68
CA PRO A 267 -11.74 0.27 19.34
C PRO A 267 -10.28 0.08 18.90
N ASP A 268 -9.53 1.17 18.86
CA ASP A 268 -8.10 1.21 18.49
C ASP A 268 -7.81 0.76 17.03
N SER A 269 -8.80 0.82 16.15
CA SER A 269 -8.63 0.51 14.71
C SER A 269 -8.33 1.77 13.89
N PHE A 270 -7.06 2.01 13.62
CA PHE A 270 -6.59 3.15 12.82
C PHE A 270 -6.36 2.83 11.33
N TYR A 271 -6.28 3.88 10.52
CA TYR A 271 -5.76 3.90 9.16
C TYR A 271 -5.29 5.32 8.84
N SER A 272 -4.38 5.45 7.87
CA SER A 272 -3.71 6.73 7.61
C SER A 272 -3.56 7.04 6.13
N TYR A 273 -3.30 8.32 5.86
CA TYR A 273 -2.85 8.83 4.58
C TYR A 273 -1.51 9.55 4.73
N CYS A 274 -0.66 9.52 3.71
CA CYS A 274 0.52 10.39 3.63
C CYS A 274 0.86 10.78 2.18
N ASP A 275 1.73 11.78 1.99
CA ASP A 275 2.18 12.18 0.65
C ASP A 275 2.94 11.06 -0.10
N VAL A 276 2.92 11.16 -1.44
CA VAL A 276 3.82 10.38 -2.31
C VAL A 276 5.14 11.12 -2.49
N LEU A 277 6.16 10.71 -1.74
CA LEU A 277 7.52 11.25 -1.87
C LEU A 277 8.15 10.91 -3.22
N LYS A 278 8.75 11.92 -3.88
CA LYS A 278 9.39 11.80 -5.21
C LYS A 278 10.91 11.91 -5.08
N ASN A 279 11.60 10.80 -5.37
CA ASN A 279 13.06 10.73 -5.38
C ASN A 279 13.57 10.85 -6.83
N THR A 280 14.22 11.97 -7.18
CA THR A 280 14.64 12.30 -8.55
C THR A 280 16.10 12.78 -8.63
N PRO A 281 16.81 12.55 -9.76
CA PRO A 281 18.19 13.00 -9.93
C PRO A 281 18.36 14.51 -9.72
N ASP A 282 17.47 15.31 -10.31
CA ASP A 282 17.58 16.77 -10.32
C ASP A 282 17.61 17.37 -8.90
N ASN A 283 16.85 16.79 -7.96
CA ASN A 283 16.74 17.27 -6.59
C ASN A 283 17.71 16.58 -5.61
N ASN A 284 18.30 15.43 -5.98
CA ASN A 284 19.14 14.59 -5.12
C ASN A 284 20.58 14.39 -5.65
N THR A 285 21.02 15.19 -6.61
CA THR A 285 22.41 15.18 -7.08
C THR A 285 23.32 15.98 -6.15
N ILE A 286 24.22 15.28 -5.47
CA ILE A 286 25.29 15.82 -4.63
C ILE A 286 26.45 16.34 -5.50
N ALA A 287 26.92 17.55 -5.20
CA ALA A 287 27.97 18.23 -5.94
C ALA A 287 29.23 18.54 -5.12
N SER A 288 29.20 18.36 -3.79
CA SER A 288 30.35 18.67 -2.92
C SER A 288 30.37 17.88 -1.61
N ASN A 289 31.52 17.93 -0.92
CA ASN A 289 31.70 17.36 0.41
C ASN A 289 30.75 17.96 1.44
N GLU A 290 30.47 19.26 1.35
CA GLU A 290 29.58 19.97 2.27
C GLU A 290 28.14 19.42 2.20
N GLU A 291 27.63 19.17 1.00
CA GLU A 291 26.29 18.59 0.79
C GLU A 291 26.21 17.15 1.31
N LEU A 292 27.24 16.33 1.04
CA LEU A 292 27.30 14.96 1.57
C LEU A 292 27.43 14.94 3.10
N LYS A 293 28.22 15.86 3.66
CA LYS A 293 28.45 15.99 5.11
C LYS A 293 27.22 16.52 5.84
N ASP A 294 26.40 17.37 5.22
CA ASP A 294 25.07 17.74 5.73
C ASP A 294 24.13 16.53 5.79
N TYR A 295 24.07 15.72 4.73
CA TYR A 295 23.29 14.49 4.70
C TYR A 295 23.67 13.55 5.85
N PHE A 296 24.97 13.28 6.02
CA PHE A 296 25.48 12.41 7.09
C PHE A 296 25.26 12.99 8.49
N LYS A 297 25.34 14.32 8.68
CA LYS A 297 24.96 14.94 9.96
C LYS A 297 23.51 14.65 10.31
N LYS A 298 22.57 14.78 9.36
CA LYS A 298 21.15 14.46 9.56
C LYS A 298 20.97 12.98 9.91
N LEU A 299 21.63 12.06 9.21
CA LEU A 299 21.59 10.63 9.59
C LEU A 299 22.09 10.38 11.02
N CYS A 300 23.16 11.06 11.43
CA CYS A 300 23.70 10.93 12.78
C CYS A 300 22.79 11.59 13.86
N VAL A 301 22.02 12.65 13.53
CA VAL A 301 20.99 13.23 14.43
C VAL A 301 19.80 12.28 14.55
N LEU A 302 19.36 11.70 13.43
CA LEU A 302 18.28 10.71 13.40
C LEU A 302 18.63 9.48 14.25
N GLU A 303 19.90 9.04 14.25
CA GLU A 303 20.40 8.00 15.15
C GLU A 303 20.21 8.35 16.63
N LYS A 304 20.43 9.60 17.05
CA LYS A 304 20.17 10.01 18.45
C LYS A 304 18.68 9.98 18.78
N ILE A 305 17.81 10.45 17.87
CA ILE A 305 16.35 10.39 18.03
C ILE A 305 15.88 8.93 18.11
N ALA A 306 16.39 8.08 17.22
CA ALA A 306 16.11 6.64 17.19
C ALA A 306 16.58 5.93 18.47
N GLN A 307 17.73 6.31 19.04
CA GLN A 307 18.19 5.81 20.35
C GLN A 307 17.26 6.21 21.50
N ARG A 308 16.77 7.45 21.54
CA ARG A 308 15.85 7.93 22.59
C ARG A 308 14.46 7.28 22.52
N LEU A 309 13.93 7.13 21.32
CA LEU A 309 12.60 6.56 21.06
C LEU A 309 12.64 5.04 20.78
N ARG A 310 13.84 4.43 20.86
CA ARG A 310 14.13 3.03 20.53
C ARG A 310 13.48 2.59 19.20
N ILE A 311 13.67 3.42 18.18
CA ILE A 311 13.15 3.19 16.81
C ILE A 311 14.14 2.31 16.06
N SER A 312 13.67 1.18 15.55
CA SER A 312 14.48 0.21 14.81
C SER A 312 13.94 0.01 13.39
N ASP A 313 14.48 -0.97 12.67
CA ASP A 313 14.16 -1.29 11.27
C ASP A 313 14.41 -0.13 10.28
N LEU A 314 15.30 0.81 10.60
CA LEU A 314 15.65 1.96 9.77
C LEU A 314 16.72 1.63 8.71
N HIS A 315 16.46 0.57 7.94
CA HIS A 315 17.28 0.14 6.81
C HIS A 315 17.02 0.97 5.53
N TYR A 316 17.85 0.79 4.49
CA TYR A 316 17.84 1.59 3.26
C TYR A 316 16.53 1.65 2.46
N LEU A 317 15.56 0.75 2.72
CA LEU A 317 14.21 0.76 2.13
C LEU A 317 13.19 1.61 2.92
N ASN A 318 13.52 1.99 4.16
CA ASN A 318 12.64 2.76 5.06
C ASN A 318 13.08 4.24 5.14
N MET A 319 13.94 4.69 4.22
CA MET A 319 14.39 6.07 4.13
C MET A 319 14.51 6.53 2.69
N ILE A 320 13.67 7.49 2.30
CA ILE A 320 13.65 8.07 0.97
C ILE A 320 14.51 9.34 0.97
N THR A 321 15.33 9.54 -0.06
CA THR A 321 15.97 10.84 -0.29
C THR A 321 15.05 11.74 -1.10
N SER A 322 14.85 12.98 -0.67
CA SER A 322 14.25 14.04 -1.49
C SER A 322 14.90 15.38 -1.14
N ASN A 323 15.07 16.26 -2.12
CA ASN A 323 15.71 17.58 -1.94
C ASN A 323 17.05 17.53 -1.16
N LYS A 324 17.89 16.51 -1.43
CA LYS A 324 19.16 16.24 -0.71
C LYS A 324 18.99 16.05 0.81
N SER A 325 17.84 15.61 1.28
CA SER A 325 17.54 15.39 2.69
C SER A 325 16.96 13.99 2.91
N PRO A 326 17.27 13.31 4.04
CA PRO A 326 16.61 12.07 4.41
C PRO A 326 15.16 12.32 4.83
N TYR A 327 14.25 11.50 4.31
CA TYR A 327 12.83 11.41 4.71
C TYR A 327 12.59 10.03 5.30
N LEU A 328 12.07 10.00 6.52
CA LEU A 328 11.83 8.79 7.27
C LEU A 328 10.42 8.23 6.97
N ILE A 329 10.33 6.94 6.62
CA ILE A 329 9.05 6.27 6.34
C ILE A 329 8.96 4.93 7.10
N ASP A 330 7.74 4.43 7.30
CA ASP A 330 7.48 3.13 7.93
C ASP A 330 8.05 2.99 9.35
N VAL A 331 7.90 4.06 10.14
CA VAL A 331 8.39 4.19 11.54
C VAL A 331 7.50 3.45 12.55
N GLU A 332 6.95 2.31 12.15
CA GLU A 332 6.05 1.53 12.99
C GLU A 332 6.78 0.73 14.09
N VAL A 333 8.11 0.58 13.99
CA VAL A 333 8.94 -0.16 14.96
C VAL A 333 9.59 0.80 15.95
N PHE A 334 8.97 1.00 17.11
CA PHE A 334 9.39 1.95 18.15
C PHE A 334 9.28 1.37 19.57
N LEU A 335 9.96 1.99 20.53
CA LEU A 335 9.98 1.60 21.96
C LEU A 335 10.32 0.12 22.21
N ILE A 336 11.11 -0.49 21.32
CA ILE A 336 11.38 -1.94 21.39
C ILE A 336 12.20 -2.34 22.63
N PRO A 337 11.97 -3.53 23.20
CA PRO A 337 12.87 -4.11 24.21
C PRO A 337 14.22 -4.48 23.56
N ASN A 338 15.28 -4.55 24.37
CA ASN A 338 16.64 -4.87 23.94
C ASN A 338 17.18 -4.02 22.77
N PHE A 339 16.78 -2.75 22.67
CA PHE A 339 17.25 -1.84 21.63
C PHE A 339 18.78 -1.80 21.49
N ASP A 340 19.53 -1.88 22.59
CA ASP A 340 21.00 -1.91 22.58
C ASP A 340 21.62 -3.08 21.79
N GLN A 341 20.85 -4.14 21.52
CA GLN A 341 21.27 -5.31 20.73
C GLN A 341 20.83 -5.22 19.27
N VAL A 342 19.66 -4.63 19.01
CA VAL A 342 19.07 -4.52 17.66
C VAL A 342 19.58 -3.27 16.93
N GLY A 343 19.72 -2.17 17.65
CA GLY A 343 20.05 -0.85 17.12
C GLY A 343 18.93 -0.23 16.27
N SER A 344 19.23 0.94 15.68
CA SER A 344 18.31 1.62 14.76
C SER A 344 18.23 0.94 13.38
N GLY A 345 19.35 0.37 12.92
CA GLY A 345 19.56 -0.06 11.54
C GLY A 345 20.28 0.98 10.65
N ILE A 346 20.27 2.28 10.98
CA ILE A 346 20.76 3.36 10.10
C ILE A 346 22.21 3.15 9.67
N PHE A 347 23.07 2.82 10.64
CA PHE A 347 24.52 2.60 10.45
C PHE A 347 24.90 1.10 10.44
N ASN A 348 23.98 0.22 10.04
CA ASN A 348 24.31 -1.19 9.80
C ASN A 348 25.16 -1.34 8.53
N ASN A 349 26.32 -1.99 8.61
CA ASN A 349 27.22 -2.16 7.46
C ASN A 349 26.65 -3.03 6.32
N LYS A 350 25.58 -3.80 6.58
CA LYS A 350 25.01 -4.75 5.61
C LYS A 350 23.90 -4.16 4.75
N ASP A 351 23.03 -3.36 5.34
CA ASP A 351 21.76 -2.83 4.78
C ASP A 351 21.37 -1.48 5.40
N GLY A 352 22.24 -0.89 6.22
CA GLY A 352 22.01 0.40 6.83
C GLY A 352 22.00 1.50 5.79
N ALA A 353 21.00 2.38 5.91
CA ALA A 353 20.78 3.44 4.96
C ALA A 353 21.98 4.39 4.84
N ALA A 354 22.77 4.59 5.90
CA ALA A 354 23.98 5.41 5.84
C ALA A 354 25.05 4.91 4.87
N TYR A 355 25.00 3.64 4.44
CA TYR A 355 25.98 3.09 3.50
C TYR A 355 25.36 2.67 2.17
N TRP A 356 24.07 2.31 2.15
CA TRP A 356 23.36 1.94 0.93
C TRP A 356 22.71 3.13 0.24
N PHE A 357 23.19 3.41 -0.97
CA PHE A 357 22.70 4.45 -1.86
C PHE A 357 22.63 3.89 -3.27
N ASP A 358 21.49 3.94 -3.95
CA ASP A 358 21.41 3.49 -5.35
C ASP A 358 22.04 4.52 -6.34
N CYS A 359 23.36 4.65 -6.26
CA CYS A 359 24.19 5.53 -7.06
C CYS A 359 24.30 5.13 -8.55
N SER A 360 23.66 4.02 -8.96
CA SER A 360 23.93 3.34 -10.24
C SER A 360 23.48 4.13 -11.48
N GLY A 361 22.79 5.26 -11.30
CA GLY A 361 22.15 6.01 -12.39
C GLY A 361 21.02 5.24 -13.09
N GLY A 362 20.74 4.01 -12.69
CA GLY A 362 19.70 3.16 -13.23
C GLY A 362 18.33 3.54 -12.68
N ALA A 363 17.39 3.86 -13.57
CA ALA A 363 15.99 3.92 -13.21
C ALA A 363 15.38 2.51 -13.19
N ASP A 364 15.73 1.67 -12.21
CA ASP A 364 14.86 0.56 -11.84
C ASP A 364 13.71 1.14 -10.99
N PRO A 365 12.45 1.14 -11.49
CA PRO A 365 11.30 1.65 -10.75
C PRO A 365 10.68 0.59 -9.81
N SER A 366 11.17 -0.65 -9.85
CA SER A 366 10.65 -1.75 -9.01
C SER A 366 11.23 -1.75 -7.59
N LEU A 367 12.35 -1.05 -7.38
CA LEU A 367 12.99 -0.86 -6.09
C LEU A 367 12.28 0.25 -5.31
N ARG A 368 11.45 -0.12 -4.34
CA ARG A 368 10.77 0.80 -3.43
C ARG A 368 11.74 1.37 -2.39
N GLY A 369 11.41 2.55 -1.86
CA GLY A 369 11.99 3.03 -0.61
C GLY A 369 13.46 3.44 -0.66
N LEU A 370 14.09 3.45 -1.84
CA LEU A 370 15.53 3.68 -1.97
C LEU A 370 15.97 5.03 -1.40
N ASN A 371 16.85 4.96 -0.41
CA ASN A 371 17.84 5.99 -0.18
C ASN A 371 18.69 6.11 -1.46
N ARG A 372 18.56 7.22 -2.19
CA ARG A 372 19.16 7.38 -3.53
C ARG A 372 19.74 8.79 -3.67
N LEU A 373 21.06 8.84 -3.64
CA LEU A 373 21.84 10.02 -3.99
C LEU A 373 22.47 9.80 -5.36
N TRP A 374 22.44 10.85 -6.18
CA TRP A 374 23.27 10.94 -7.38
C TRP A 374 24.46 11.83 -7.09
N PHE A 375 25.49 11.75 -7.93
CA PHE A 375 26.69 12.56 -7.78
C PHE A 375 26.97 13.23 -9.12
N THR A 376 27.38 14.50 -9.12
CA THR A 376 27.85 15.13 -10.36
C THR A 376 29.07 14.34 -10.86
N GLY A 377 29.21 14.14 -12.18
CA GLY A 377 30.27 13.29 -12.73
C GLY A 377 31.69 13.67 -12.26
N ARG A 378 31.94 14.97 -12.07
CA ARG A 378 33.18 15.49 -11.48
C ARG A 378 33.33 15.07 -10.01
N TYR A 379 32.34 15.34 -9.17
CA TYR A 379 32.40 15.02 -7.75
C TYR A 379 32.48 13.51 -7.51
N GLN A 380 31.83 12.72 -8.36
CA GLN A 380 31.93 11.26 -8.37
C GLN A 380 33.37 10.78 -8.65
N GLN A 381 34.07 11.36 -9.63
CA GLN A 381 35.49 11.08 -9.89
C GLN A 381 36.34 11.43 -8.67
N GLU A 382 36.10 12.59 -8.06
CA GLU A 382 36.81 13.06 -6.86
C GLU A 382 36.65 12.07 -5.67
N ILE A 383 35.43 11.67 -5.29
CA ILE A 383 35.21 10.76 -4.14
C ILE A 383 35.51 9.28 -4.42
N SER A 384 35.47 8.85 -5.68
CA SER A 384 35.82 7.47 -6.05
C SER A 384 37.32 7.17 -6.01
N GLY A 385 38.17 8.21 -5.98
CA GLY A 385 39.62 8.07 -6.13
C GLY A 385 40.08 7.62 -7.52
N ASN A 386 39.21 7.65 -8.53
CA ASN A 386 39.49 7.20 -9.89
C ASN A 386 38.89 8.16 -10.93
N GLU A 387 39.76 8.84 -11.67
CA GLU A 387 39.38 9.81 -12.73
C GLU A 387 38.50 9.19 -13.84
N ASN A 388 38.51 7.86 -14.00
CA ASN A 388 37.71 7.12 -14.98
C ASN A 388 36.44 6.47 -14.38
N ALA A 389 36.07 6.78 -13.12
CA ALA A 389 34.88 6.23 -12.49
C ALA A 389 33.59 6.77 -13.14
N ALA A 390 33.03 5.98 -14.06
CA ALA A 390 31.76 6.31 -14.72
C ALA A 390 30.55 6.24 -13.77
N GLN A 391 30.59 5.36 -12.75
CA GLN A 391 29.54 5.17 -11.74
C GLN A 391 30.16 4.70 -10.41
N LEU A 392 29.46 4.93 -9.30
CA LEU A 392 29.75 4.30 -8.00
C LEU A 392 28.99 2.96 -7.86
N SER A 393 29.41 2.15 -6.89
CA SER A 393 28.62 1.04 -6.35
C SER A 393 27.29 1.52 -5.75
N TYR A 394 26.34 0.59 -5.56
CA TYR A 394 25.10 0.77 -4.76
C TYR A 394 25.36 1.06 -3.26
N MET A 395 26.60 1.32 -2.89
CA MET A 395 27.04 1.63 -1.54
C MET A 395 28.19 2.65 -1.60
N ILE A 396 28.25 3.52 -0.59
CA ILE A 396 29.42 4.37 -0.31
C ILE A 396 30.30 3.69 0.74
N THR A 397 31.62 3.67 0.54
CA THR A 397 32.56 3.02 1.47
C THR A 397 33.18 4.00 2.46
N ASP A 398 33.70 3.50 3.58
CA ASP A 398 34.43 4.29 4.56
C ASP A 398 35.62 5.07 3.95
N GLU A 399 36.27 4.54 2.92
CA GLU A 399 37.35 5.21 2.19
C GLU A 399 36.82 6.43 1.44
N GLN A 400 35.66 6.31 0.80
CA GLN A 400 35.00 7.39 0.07
C GLN A 400 34.49 8.47 1.03
N LEU A 401 33.96 8.08 2.20
CA LEU A 401 33.60 9.01 3.27
C LEU A 401 34.84 9.73 3.84
N LYS A 402 35.98 9.05 4.02
CA LYS A 402 37.24 9.69 4.42
C LYS A 402 37.74 10.70 3.38
N ILE A 403 37.61 10.41 2.08
CA ILE A 403 37.92 11.38 1.00
C ILE A 403 37.01 12.61 1.09
N ALA A 404 35.76 12.43 1.50
CA ALA A 404 34.80 13.51 1.70
C ALA A 404 34.94 14.30 3.04
N ASP A 405 35.98 14.02 3.84
CA ASP A 405 36.13 14.55 5.22
C ASP A 405 34.92 14.20 6.14
N ILE A 406 34.37 12.99 5.95
CA ILE A 406 33.29 12.42 6.75
C ILE A 406 33.85 11.27 7.59
N ASN A 407 33.96 11.50 8.89
CA ASN A 407 34.22 10.47 9.88
C ASN A 407 32.95 10.27 10.71
N VAL A 408 32.19 9.21 10.41
CA VAL A 408 30.88 8.92 11.01
C VAL A 408 30.95 8.84 12.53
N LYS A 409 31.98 8.17 13.08
CA LYS A 409 32.20 8.10 14.53
C LYS A 409 32.39 9.49 15.15
N ASN A 410 33.25 10.30 14.53
CA ASN A 410 33.49 11.68 14.98
C ASN A 410 32.22 12.55 14.90
N LEU A 411 31.36 12.34 13.90
CA LEU A 411 30.05 13.00 13.82
C LEU A 411 29.12 12.54 14.95
N LEU A 412 28.98 11.23 15.20
CA LEU A 412 28.14 10.68 16.27
C LEU A 412 28.58 11.07 17.69
N GLU A 413 29.88 11.32 17.89
CA GLU A 413 30.48 11.77 19.15
C GLU A 413 30.33 13.30 19.36
N ASN A 414 30.26 14.09 18.29
CA ASN A 414 30.21 15.56 18.35
C ASN A 414 28.88 16.16 17.84
N ILE A 415 27.81 15.37 17.72
CA ILE A 415 26.46 15.94 17.68
C ILE A 415 26.15 16.46 19.07
N ASP A 416 26.21 17.77 19.17
CA ASP A 416 25.65 18.53 20.25
C ASP A 416 24.13 18.64 20.02
N MET A 417 23.36 17.86 20.79
CA MET A 417 21.90 18.04 20.94
C MET A 417 21.59 19.00 22.11
N PHE A 418 22.56 19.79 22.59
CA PHE A 418 22.48 20.55 23.84
C PHE A 418 23.04 21.99 23.76
N GLN A 419 22.76 22.72 22.68
CA GLN A 419 22.83 24.19 22.68
C GLN A 419 21.65 24.81 23.46
N GLU A 420 21.69 26.12 23.74
CA GLU A 420 20.73 26.76 24.68
C GLU A 420 19.25 26.72 24.24
N SER A 421 18.96 26.29 23.00
CA SER A 421 17.60 26.00 22.49
C SER A 421 17.01 24.67 22.94
N ASP A 422 17.81 23.76 23.51
CA ASP A 422 17.53 22.33 23.33
C ASP A 422 16.74 21.67 24.48
N SER A 423 16.38 22.45 25.52
CA SER A 423 15.38 22.01 26.50
C SER A 423 14.02 21.74 25.85
N GLU A 424 13.67 22.50 24.79
CA GLU A 424 12.44 22.32 24.02
C GLU A 424 12.45 20.99 23.24
N TYR A 425 13.59 20.59 22.65
CA TYR A 425 13.71 19.34 21.91
C TYR A 425 13.68 18.11 22.81
N GLU A 426 14.36 18.14 23.95
CA GLU A 426 14.32 17.06 24.93
C GLU A 426 12.91 16.92 25.53
N THR A 427 12.23 18.03 25.83
CA THR A 427 10.80 18.01 26.19
C THR A 427 9.95 17.41 25.08
N ARG A 428 10.16 17.79 23.82
CA ARG A 428 9.38 17.26 22.69
C ARG A 428 9.62 15.78 22.42
N ILE A 429 10.86 15.30 22.57
CA ILE A 429 11.19 13.86 22.48
C ILE A 429 10.51 13.10 23.64
N GLN A 430 10.49 13.68 24.85
CA GLN A 430 9.81 13.09 26.01
C GLN A 430 8.28 13.04 25.82
N GLU A 431 7.64 14.11 25.32
CA GLU A 431 6.22 14.12 24.96
C GLU A 431 5.87 13.03 23.93
N ILE A 432 6.73 12.84 22.93
CA ILE A 432 6.57 11.79 21.91
C ILE A 432 6.74 10.40 22.54
N HIS A 433 7.73 10.21 23.42
CA HIS A 433 7.92 8.96 24.16
C HIS A 433 6.67 8.62 24.99
N GLU A 434 6.16 9.56 25.79
CA GLU A 434 4.97 9.36 26.64
C GLU A 434 3.72 9.06 25.80
N THR A 435 3.57 9.70 24.63
CA THR A 435 2.47 9.41 23.69
C THR A 435 2.58 8.00 23.10
N LEU A 436 3.80 7.59 22.71
CA LEU A 436 4.05 6.29 22.11
C LEU A 436 4.05 5.15 23.14
N GLU A 437 4.37 5.41 24.40
CA GLU A 437 4.48 4.39 25.47
C GLU A 437 3.15 3.69 25.77
N HIS A 438 2.04 4.39 25.58
CA HIS A 438 0.68 3.86 25.66
C HIS A 438 0.16 3.27 24.34
N THR A 439 0.96 3.31 23.28
CA THR A 439 0.63 2.78 21.95
C THR A 439 1.35 1.45 21.72
N ARG A 440 0.73 0.55 20.97
CA ARG A 440 1.33 -0.71 20.52
C ARG A 440 2.29 -0.45 19.34
N GLY A 441 3.60 -0.43 19.59
CA GLY A 441 4.62 -0.39 18.53
C GLY A 441 4.78 -1.74 17.86
N ARG A 442 5.02 -1.78 16.54
CA ARG A 442 5.30 -3.03 15.83
C ARG A 442 6.66 -3.57 16.25
N VAL A 443 6.81 -4.89 16.26
CA VAL A 443 8.09 -5.56 16.45
C VAL A 443 8.38 -6.46 15.26
N VAL A 444 9.60 -6.37 14.76
CA VAL A 444 10.18 -7.33 13.81
C VAL A 444 10.97 -8.34 14.63
N LEU A 445 10.48 -9.59 14.72
CA LEU A 445 11.27 -10.68 15.30
C LEU A 445 12.47 -10.96 14.37
N LEU A 446 13.64 -11.21 14.96
CA LEU A 446 14.95 -11.16 14.32
C LEU A 446 15.08 -12.15 13.16
N ASN A 447 14.32 -13.26 13.20
CA ASN A 447 14.33 -14.29 12.17
C ASN A 447 13.06 -14.29 11.29
N THR A 448 12.39 -13.13 11.14
CA THR A 448 11.20 -12.93 10.28
C THR A 448 11.39 -13.38 8.82
N SER A 449 12.60 -13.28 8.26
CA SER A 449 12.91 -13.82 6.93
C SER A 449 12.78 -15.36 6.86
N SER A 450 13.08 -16.06 7.95
CA SER A 450 12.84 -17.50 8.07
C SER A 450 11.35 -17.79 8.29
N LEU A 451 10.68 -17.05 9.19
CA LEU A 451 9.23 -17.18 9.43
C LEU A 451 8.44 -16.99 8.12
N ASN A 452 8.78 -16.00 7.29
CA ASN A 452 8.15 -15.75 5.99
C ASN A 452 8.34 -16.87 4.97
N ASN A 453 9.48 -17.57 5.01
CA ASN A 453 9.72 -18.74 4.15
C ASN A 453 8.97 -19.97 4.66
N ILE A 454 8.77 -20.09 5.98
CA ILE A 454 8.10 -21.20 6.64
C ILE A 454 6.57 -21.10 6.49
N THR A 455 5.95 -19.93 6.79
CA THR A 455 4.51 -19.69 6.58
C THR A 455 4.09 -19.86 5.12
N ARG A 456 5.00 -19.61 4.16
CA ARG A 456 4.75 -19.85 2.74
C ARG A 456 4.66 -21.33 2.36
N ARG A 457 5.21 -22.25 3.17
CA ARG A 457 5.28 -23.69 2.85
C ARG A 457 4.30 -24.55 3.64
N ILE A 458 3.95 -24.15 4.87
CA ILE A 458 3.05 -24.91 5.74
C ILE A 458 1.62 -24.99 5.19
N ASP A 459 1.06 -26.20 5.20
CA ASP A 459 -0.38 -26.40 5.15
C ASP A 459 -0.97 -26.12 6.56
N PRO A 460 -1.85 -25.11 6.74
CA PRO A 460 -2.45 -24.79 8.03
C PRO A 460 -3.38 -25.88 8.59
N ALA A 461 -3.68 -26.94 7.81
CA ALA A 461 -4.34 -28.16 8.31
C ALA A 461 -3.36 -29.18 8.94
N GLN A 462 -2.05 -28.96 8.86
CA GLN A 462 -1.02 -29.82 9.45
C GLN A 462 -0.54 -29.22 10.78
N GLU A 463 -0.84 -29.89 11.89
CA GLU A 463 -0.51 -29.42 13.24
C GLU A 463 1.00 -29.29 13.49
N GLU A 464 1.80 -30.20 12.94
CA GLU A 464 3.27 -30.23 13.08
C GLU A 464 3.94 -28.93 12.60
N GLY A 465 3.56 -28.43 11.41
CA GLY A 465 4.08 -27.16 10.90
C GLY A 465 3.68 -25.96 11.75
N ILE A 466 2.45 -25.96 12.28
CA ILE A 466 1.96 -24.90 13.19
C ILE A 466 2.68 -24.95 14.54
N GLN A 467 2.98 -26.15 15.06
CA GLN A 467 3.75 -26.35 16.28
C GLN A 467 5.18 -25.81 16.14
N HIS A 468 5.88 -26.13 15.05
CA HIS A 468 7.24 -25.59 14.79
C HIS A 468 7.28 -24.07 14.64
N LEU A 469 6.23 -23.45 14.07
CA LEU A 469 6.12 -21.99 14.06
C LEU A 469 5.88 -21.41 15.46
N ALA A 470 5.14 -22.08 16.33
CA ALA A 470 4.94 -21.65 17.71
C ALA A 470 6.25 -21.76 18.53
N GLU A 471 7.02 -22.82 18.33
CA GLU A 471 8.36 -23.02 18.91
C GLU A 471 9.34 -21.93 18.45
N ALA A 472 9.40 -21.64 17.14
CA ALA A 472 10.24 -20.56 16.62
C ALA A 472 9.82 -19.17 17.14
N ILE A 473 8.52 -18.92 17.35
CA ILE A 473 8.06 -17.69 18.01
C ILE A 473 8.49 -17.66 19.47
N GLN A 474 8.42 -18.77 20.21
CA GLN A 474 8.88 -18.85 21.59
C GLN A 474 10.37 -18.49 21.72
N GLU A 475 11.24 -19.08 20.88
CA GLU A 475 12.68 -18.77 20.87
C GLU A 475 12.95 -17.27 20.67
N GLU A 476 12.22 -16.62 19.76
CA GLU A 476 12.33 -15.17 19.52
C GLU A 476 11.81 -14.31 20.69
N VAL A 477 10.73 -14.71 21.36
CA VAL A 477 10.22 -14.03 22.56
C VAL A 477 11.23 -14.11 23.71
N GLU A 478 11.86 -15.28 23.89
CA GLU A 478 12.90 -15.50 24.90
C GLU A 478 14.19 -14.74 24.57
N ALA A 479 14.56 -14.62 23.29
CA ALA A 479 15.68 -13.78 22.83
C ALA A 479 15.46 -12.28 23.12
N LEU A 480 14.21 -11.81 23.09
CA LEU A 480 13.82 -10.46 23.55
C LEU A 480 13.82 -10.31 25.10
N GLN A 481 14.28 -11.31 25.85
CA GLN A 481 14.30 -11.37 27.31
C GLN A 481 12.89 -11.26 27.94
N LEU A 482 11.87 -11.73 27.22
CA LEU A 482 10.50 -11.81 27.73
C LEU A 482 10.15 -13.25 28.12
N THR A 483 9.29 -13.40 29.13
CA THR A 483 8.71 -14.69 29.52
C THR A 483 7.61 -15.06 28.53
N PHE A 484 7.76 -16.20 27.84
CA PHE A 484 6.75 -16.70 26.90
C PHE A 484 5.50 -17.24 27.62
N HIS A 485 4.31 -16.86 27.14
CA HIS A 485 3.03 -17.23 27.75
C HIS A 485 2.52 -18.59 27.22
N VAL A 486 3.07 -19.67 27.76
CA VAL A 486 2.68 -21.06 27.40
C VAL A 486 1.17 -21.31 27.57
N ASP A 487 0.52 -20.68 28.56
CA ASP A 487 -0.93 -20.78 28.78
C ASP A 487 -1.77 -20.26 27.58
N ASN A 488 -1.18 -19.41 26.73
CA ASN A 488 -1.82 -18.88 25.52
C ASN A 488 -1.48 -19.68 24.25
N LEU A 489 -0.70 -20.77 24.32
CA LEU A 489 -0.17 -21.51 23.16
C LEU A 489 -1.25 -21.89 22.13
N GLU A 490 -2.44 -22.34 22.57
CA GLU A 490 -3.54 -22.68 21.66
C GLU A 490 -4.14 -21.46 20.94
N GLN A 491 -4.10 -20.28 21.56
CA GLN A 491 -4.49 -19.03 20.91
C GLN A 491 -3.42 -18.59 19.90
N ILE A 492 -2.14 -18.78 20.22
CA ILE A 492 -0.99 -18.52 19.34
C ILE A 492 -1.07 -19.40 18.10
N LYS A 493 -1.21 -20.72 18.26
CA LYS A 493 -1.41 -21.68 17.15
C LYS A 493 -2.59 -21.30 16.26
N LYS A 494 -3.71 -20.89 16.85
CA LYS A 494 -4.90 -20.43 16.11
C LYS A 494 -4.61 -19.17 15.29
N GLN A 495 -3.82 -18.23 15.81
CA GLN A 495 -3.40 -17.03 15.08
C GLN A 495 -2.43 -17.38 13.93
N ILE A 496 -1.43 -18.25 14.16
CA ILE A 496 -0.56 -18.78 13.11
C ILE A 496 -1.39 -19.42 11.98
N CYS A 497 -2.33 -20.28 12.34
CA CYS A 497 -3.23 -20.96 11.40
C CYS A 497 -4.04 -19.95 10.56
N LEU A 498 -4.57 -18.90 11.19
CA LEU A 498 -5.30 -17.83 10.51
C LEU A 498 -4.43 -17.08 9.48
N ASP A 499 -3.22 -16.68 9.85
CA ASP A 499 -2.33 -15.93 8.96
C ASP A 499 -1.79 -16.81 7.82
N CYS A 500 -1.48 -18.09 8.08
CA CYS A 500 -1.18 -19.09 7.05
C CYS A 500 -2.34 -19.29 6.07
N PHE A 501 -3.60 -19.34 6.56
CA PHE A 501 -4.80 -19.43 5.71
C PHE A 501 -5.07 -18.16 4.89
N ASN A 502 -4.63 -16.98 5.36
CA ASN A 502 -4.75 -15.72 4.62
C ASN A 502 -3.57 -15.44 3.69
N ARG A 503 -2.45 -16.18 3.84
CA ARG A 503 -1.14 -15.90 3.22
C ARG A 503 -0.59 -14.53 3.64
N ASP A 504 -0.83 -14.19 4.90
CA ASP A 504 -0.34 -13.00 5.57
C ASP A 504 0.97 -13.27 6.30
N ILE A 505 1.75 -12.21 6.49
CA ILE A 505 2.94 -12.21 7.34
C ILE A 505 2.51 -11.91 8.78
N PRO A 506 2.98 -12.71 9.76
CA PRO A 506 2.76 -12.45 11.19
C PRO A 506 3.10 -11.01 11.59
N VAL A 507 2.26 -10.39 12.41
CA VAL A 507 2.50 -9.04 12.96
C VAL A 507 2.54 -9.11 14.47
N PHE A 508 3.65 -8.64 15.03
CA PHE A 508 3.89 -8.58 16.47
C PHE A 508 3.85 -7.14 16.94
N TYR A 509 3.38 -6.93 18.16
CA TYR A 509 3.25 -5.60 18.76
C TYR A 509 3.76 -5.61 20.20
N TYR A 510 4.56 -4.61 20.59
CA TYR A 510 4.98 -4.39 21.96
C TYR A 510 4.28 -3.17 22.54
N ASN A 511 3.72 -3.31 23.74
CA ASN A 511 3.24 -2.21 24.56
C ASN A 511 4.31 -1.94 25.63
N SER A 512 4.95 -0.78 25.58
CA SER A 512 6.01 -0.41 26.52
C SER A 512 5.47 -0.20 27.93
N SER A 513 4.33 0.48 28.08
CA SER A 513 3.72 0.76 29.39
C SER A 513 3.31 -0.51 30.16
N GLU A 514 2.86 -1.54 29.45
CA GLU A 514 2.51 -2.84 30.03
C GLU A 514 3.67 -3.85 30.03
N GLN A 515 4.76 -3.57 29.32
CA GLN A 515 5.88 -4.49 29.05
C GLN A 515 5.42 -5.83 28.43
N HIS A 516 4.43 -5.74 27.55
CA HIS A 516 3.73 -6.88 26.93
C HIS A 516 4.02 -6.97 25.42
N LEU A 517 4.32 -8.18 24.95
CA LEU A 517 4.46 -8.52 23.52
C LEU A 517 3.27 -9.36 23.07
N TYR A 518 2.65 -8.95 21.96
CA TYR A 518 1.47 -9.56 21.36
C TYR A 518 1.77 -10.09 19.97
N TYR A 519 1.09 -11.17 19.59
CA TYR A 519 0.88 -11.57 18.19
C TYR A 519 -0.54 -11.17 17.81
N SER A 520 -0.67 -10.13 16.99
CA SER A 520 -1.94 -9.42 16.76
C SER A 520 -2.60 -8.99 18.09
N ASP A 521 -3.59 -9.74 18.56
CA ASP A 521 -4.32 -9.48 19.83
C ASP A 521 -3.97 -10.48 20.95
N VAL A 522 -3.15 -11.51 20.68
CA VAL A 522 -2.81 -12.58 21.64
C VAL A 522 -1.54 -12.21 22.40
N LEU A 523 -1.57 -12.18 23.74
CA LEU A 523 -0.39 -11.97 24.57
C LEU A 523 0.56 -13.18 24.44
N ILE A 524 1.77 -12.96 23.96
CA ILE A 524 2.79 -14.02 23.76
C ILE A 524 3.99 -13.89 24.69
N GLY A 525 4.32 -12.67 25.13
CA GLY A 525 5.48 -12.39 25.97
C GLY A 525 5.19 -11.29 26.97
N SER A 526 5.83 -11.33 28.14
CA SER A 526 5.88 -10.19 29.06
C SER A 526 7.20 -10.13 29.81
N GLN A 527 7.64 -8.96 30.25
CA GLN A 527 8.61 -8.93 31.34
C GLN A 527 7.97 -9.54 32.60
N GLY A 528 8.66 -10.50 33.22
CA GLY A 528 8.17 -11.09 34.46
C GLY A 528 8.16 -10.03 35.56
N ARG A 529 7.08 -9.96 36.36
CA ARG A 529 7.12 -9.18 37.60
C ARG A 529 8.17 -9.80 38.52
N GLY A 530 9.24 -9.07 38.79
CA GLY A 530 10.24 -9.41 39.82
C GLY A 530 9.68 -9.35 41.23
#